data_AF-A0A6I0EVR4-F1
#
_entry.id   AF-A0A6I0EVR4-F1
#
_cell.length_a   1.000
_cell.length_b   1.000
_cell.length_c   1.000
_cell.angle_alpha   90.00
_cell.angle_beta   90.00
_cell.angle_gamma   90.00
#
_symmetry.space_group_name_H-M   'P 1'
#
loop_
_entity.id
_entity.type
_entity.pdbx_description
1 polymer ?
#
loop_
_entity_poly.entity_id
_entity_poly.type
_entity_poly.pdbx_seq_one_letter_code
_entity_poly.pdbx_strand_id
1 'polypeptide(L)'
;MLRNPDGKYAQNYSNRSCFSNILYCAECGHPIVRRRMSSQKNGEKYLFTAWHCRTKTHPQKYKEDCKARYVWESALESEFMTLLSDLKAGKAELLQDAQQVIDEHDLSPTEKERQLSLEAQIKQINEQIQKLTEQSNSSLANIYEASINHLYYEQELLQAEYDELDERRQTSKDMERHLETLLSYLNSFEERESFEEEQEQEQEEPAFQEEIFRQVVQKGTINKDLKVTIEFKCGITRSFIANRKK
;
A
#
# COMPACT_ATOMS: atom_id res chain seq x y z
N MET A 1 3.70 35.93 13.33
CA MET A 1 2.81 34.79 13.75
C MET A 1 2.18 34.13 12.52
N LEU A 2 2.72 33.02 12.00
CA LEU A 2 1.93 32.14 11.15
C LEU A 2 0.95 31.38 12.05
N ARG A 3 -0.20 32.04 12.31
CA ARG A 3 -1.38 31.38 12.85
C ARG A 3 -1.73 30.23 11.90
N ASN A 4 -2.25 29.15 12.46
CA ASN A 4 -2.92 28.08 11.71
C ASN A 4 -4.42 28.40 11.80
N PRO A 5 -4.93 29.40 11.04
CA PRO A 5 -6.30 29.90 11.18
C PRO A 5 -7.35 28.79 10.98
N ASP A 6 -7.04 27.80 10.14
CA ASP A 6 -7.99 26.75 9.75
C ASP A 6 -7.93 25.52 10.64
N GLY A 7 -7.07 25.49 11.66
CA GLY A 7 -6.94 24.31 12.52
C GLY A 7 -6.36 23.05 11.83
N LYS A 8 -6.04 23.08 10.52
CA LYS A 8 -5.46 21.96 9.73
C LYS A 8 -4.31 21.25 10.46
N TYR A 9 -3.43 22.03 11.08
CA TYR A 9 -2.26 21.52 11.82
C TYR A 9 -2.45 21.35 13.34
N ALA A 10 -3.68 21.29 13.85
CA ALA A 10 -3.94 20.99 15.27
C ALA A 10 -3.30 19.65 15.68
N GLN A 11 -2.90 19.52 16.96
CA GLN A 11 -2.33 18.29 17.50
C GLN A 11 -3.44 17.25 17.65
N ASN A 12 -3.79 16.61 16.53
CA ASN A 12 -4.67 15.46 16.50
C ASN A 12 -3.86 14.20 16.82
N TYR A 13 -4.51 13.19 17.42
CA TYR A 13 -3.94 11.85 17.54
C TYR A 13 -3.45 11.39 16.16
N SER A 14 -2.26 10.79 16.10
CA SER A 14 -1.59 10.42 14.85
C SER A 14 -2.54 9.68 13.91
N ASN A 15 -3.38 8.76 14.41
CA ASN A 15 -4.30 7.94 13.63
C ASN A 15 -5.33 8.70 12.76
N ARG A 16 -5.44 10.03 12.84
CA ARG A 16 -6.37 10.80 12.00
C ARG A 16 -5.79 11.28 10.66
N SER A 17 -4.47 11.45 10.56
CA SER A 17 -3.84 11.92 9.32
C SER A 17 -3.58 10.77 8.34
N CYS A 18 -3.70 11.02 7.03
CA CYS A 18 -3.49 10.02 5.98
C CYS A 18 -2.12 9.35 5.97
N PHE A 19 -1.05 10.04 6.37
CA PHE A 19 0.28 9.44 6.37
C PHE A 19 0.50 8.45 7.53
N SER A 20 -0.38 8.47 8.54
CA SER A 20 -0.25 7.60 9.71
C SER A 20 -0.51 6.15 9.36
N ASN A 21 0.34 5.27 9.88
CA ASN A 21 0.35 3.83 9.61
C ASN A 21 0.59 3.49 8.12
N ILE A 22 1.00 4.47 7.31
CA ILE A 22 1.44 4.26 5.91
C ILE A 22 2.95 4.47 5.81
N LEU A 23 3.51 5.46 6.51
CA LEU A 23 4.93 5.80 6.44
C LEU A 23 5.77 5.08 7.52
N TYR A 24 6.89 4.49 7.11
CA TYR A 24 7.83 3.75 7.95
C TYR A 24 9.26 4.27 7.80
N CYS A 25 10.09 4.07 8.83
CA CYS A 25 11.50 4.41 8.77
C CYS A 25 12.26 3.35 7.96
N ALA A 26 12.98 3.77 6.91
CA ALA A 26 13.80 2.85 6.12
C ALA A 26 14.99 2.27 6.89
N GLU A 27 15.44 2.92 7.96
CA GLU A 27 16.59 2.46 8.76
C GLU A 27 16.20 1.43 9.83
N CYS A 28 15.18 1.70 10.65
CA CYS A 28 14.82 0.84 11.78
C CYS A 28 13.45 0.15 11.64
N GLY A 29 12.76 0.32 10.50
CA GLY A 29 11.46 -0.29 10.21
C GLY A 29 10.29 0.26 11.05
N HIS A 30 10.55 1.04 12.09
CA HIS A 30 9.50 1.56 12.96
C HIS A 30 8.63 2.61 12.26
N PRO A 31 7.34 2.75 12.66
CA PRO A 31 6.44 3.73 12.07
C PRO A 31 6.94 5.17 12.19
N ILE A 32 6.66 5.98 11.19
CA ILE A 32 6.83 7.43 11.25
C ILE A 32 5.59 8.04 11.91
N VAL A 33 5.80 8.92 12.88
CA VAL A 33 4.73 9.54 13.68
C VAL A 33 4.68 11.06 13.46
N ARG A 34 3.47 11.58 13.37
CA ARG A 34 3.21 13.02 13.29
C ARG A 34 3.57 13.71 14.59
N ARG A 35 4.29 14.83 14.51
CA ARG A 35 4.72 15.65 15.64
C ARG A 35 4.56 17.13 15.31
N ARG A 36 4.05 17.89 16.27
CA ARG A 36 4.10 19.34 16.24
C ARG A 36 5.40 19.81 16.88
N MET A 37 6.19 20.56 16.14
CA MET A 37 7.49 21.07 16.56
C MET A 37 7.49 22.59 16.55
N SER A 38 8.37 23.20 17.33
CA SER A 38 8.59 24.65 17.35
C SER A 38 10.01 24.96 16.90
N SER A 39 10.17 25.96 16.05
CA SER A 39 11.47 26.51 15.67
C SER A 39 11.41 28.03 15.71
N GLN A 40 12.55 28.69 15.50
CA GLN A 40 12.69 30.14 15.53
C GLN A 40 13.41 30.62 14.27
N LYS A 41 12.84 31.62 13.59
CA LYS A 41 13.45 32.29 12.43
C LYS A 41 13.43 33.78 12.71
N ASN A 42 14.57 34.45 12.62
CA ASN A 42 14.72 35.90 12.83
C ASN A 42 14.10 36.41 14.15
N GLY A 43 14.25 35.68 15.26
CA GLY A 43 13.68 36.08 16.54
C GLY A 43 12.23 35.59 16.77
N GLU A 44 11.49 35.25 15.73
CA GLU A 44 10.11 34.81 15.84
C GLU A 44 9.98 33.29 15.95
N LYS A 45 9.28 32.83 16.99
CA LYS A 45 8.90 31.42 17.12
C LYS A 45 7.78 31.09 16.14
N TYR A 46 7.92 29.98 15.45
CA TYR A 46 6.88 29.42 14.61
C TYR A 46 6.71 27.92 14.90
N LEU A 47 5.47 27.46 14.73
CA LEU A 47 5.11 26.05 14.90
C LEU A 47 4.98 25.42 13.52
N PHE A 48 5.43 24.17 13.40
CA PHE A 48 5.31 23.39 12.17
C PHE A 48 5.01 21.94 12.50
N THR A 49 4.44 21.23 11.53
CA THR A 49 4.17 19.79 11.65
C THR A 49 5.22 19.01 10.87
N ALA A 50 5.76 17.99 11.52
CA ALA A 50 6.76 17.11 10.94
C ALA A 50 6.44 15.64 11.25
N TRP A 51 6.95 14.78 10.39
CA TRP A 51 6.86 13.33 10.48
C TRP A 51 8.22 12.79 10.88
N HIS A 52 8.27 12.11 12.04
CA HIS A 52 9.51 11.66 12.65
C HIS A 52 9.46 10.17 12.95
N CYS A 53 10.57 9.45 12.77
CA CYS A 53 10.71 8.07 13.26
C CYS A 53 10.33 7.95 14.75
N ARG A 54 9.51 6.95 15.08
CA ARG A 54 9.03 6.68 16.45
C ARG A 54 10.18 6.37 17.43
N THR A 55 11.19 5.61 17.01
CA THR A 55 12.37 5.31 17.84
C THR A 55 13.10 6.58 18.25
N LYS A 56 13.35 7.49 17.30
CA LYS A 56 13.96 8.81 17.59
C LYS A 56 13.09 9.70 18.47
N THR A 57 11.77 9.57 18.38
CA THR A 57 10.83 10.34 19.21
C THR A 57 10.80 9.83 20.66
N HIS A 58 11.03 8.53 20.86
CA HIS A 58 11.01 7.87 22.17
C HIS A 58 12.28 7.05 22.42
N PRO A 59 13.47 7.69 22.45
CA PRO A 59 14.75 6.98 22.49
C PRO A 59 14.91 6.11 23.74
N GLN A 60 14.35 6.54 24.87
CA GLN A 60 14.37 5.79 26.13
C GLN A 60 13.59 4.47 26.08
N LYS A 61 12.58 4.37 25.21
CA LYS A 61 11.73 3.17 25.07
C LYS A 61 12.36 2.12 24.16
N TYR A 62 12.93 2.56 23.04
CA TYR A 62 13.38 1.65 21.98
C TYR A 62 14.87 1.31 22.07
N LYS A 63 15.71 2.17 22.67
CA LYS A 63 17.15 1.94 22.82
C LYS A 63 17.90 1.58 21.51
N GLU A 64 17.40 2.03 20.36
CA GLU A 64 18.07 1.87 19.05
C GLU A 64 18.68 3.20 18.60
N ASP A 65 19.85 3.15 17.94
CA ASP A 65 20.49 4.33 17.33
C ASP A 65 20.01 4.53 15.88
N CYS A 66 18.75 4.96 15.74
CA CYS A 66 18.21 5.38 14.44
C CYS A 66 18.70 6.79 14.11
N LYS A 67 19.18 7.01 12.87
CA LYS A 67 19.72 8.29 12.36
C LYS A 67 18.75 9.01 11.42
N ALA A 68 17.55 8.48 11.23
CA ALA A 68 16.49 9.10 10.44
C ALA A 68 16.20 10.54 10.87
N ARG A 69 16.03 11.39 9.87
CA ARG A 69 15.66 12.81 10.02
C ARG A 69 14.14 12.96 9.94
N TYR A 70 13.62 14.03 10.52
CA TYR A 70 12.21 14.37 10.35
C TYR A 70 11.96 15.03 8.99
N VAL A 71 10.77 14.80 8.45
CA VAL A 71 10.30 15.41 7.19
C VAL A 71 9.15 16.35 7.50
N TRP A 72 9.05 17.46 6.78
CA TRP A 72 7.95 18.41 6.95
C TRP A 72 6.68 17.87 6.32
N GLU A 73 5.53 18.03 6.98
CA GLU A 73 4.24 17.59 6.42
C GLU A 73 3.97 18.30 5.08
N SER A 74 4.20 19.61 5.01
CA SER A 74 4.05 20.38 3.76
C SER A 74 4.97 19.92 2.64
N ALA A 75 6.18 19.43 2.96
CA ALA A 75 7.11 18.92 1.95
C ALA A 75 6.65 17.54 1.43
N LEU A 76 6.08 16.68 2.29
CA LEU A 76 5.46 15.43 1.84
C LEU A 76 4.25 15.69 0.94
N GLU A 77 3.39 16.62 1.36
CA GLU A 77 2.19 17.03 0.63
C GLU A 77 2.56 17.53 -0.79
N SER A 78 3.45 18.52 -0.87
CA SER A 78 3.85 19.17 -2.13
C SER A 78 4.58 18.22 -3.10
N GLU A 79 5.55 17.46 -2.59
CA GLU A 79 6.33 16.53 -3.43
C GLU A 79 5.49 15.33 -3.87
N PHE A 80 4.50 14.90 -3.08
CA PHE A 80 3.55 13.87 -3.52
C PHE A 80 2.66 14.38 -4.65
N MET A 81 2.17 15.62 -4.59
CA MET A 81 1.40 16.21 -5.69
C MET A 81 2.26 16.33 -6.96
N THR A 82 3.52 16.75 -6.81
CA THR A 82 4.48 16.81 -7.93
C THR A 82 4.69 15.42 -8.55
N LEU A 83 4.85 14.38 -7.71
CA LEU A 83 4.95 12.99 -8.17
C LEU A 83 3.73 12.57 -8.99
N LEU A 84 2.51 12.94 -8.59
CA LEU A 84 1.31 12.63 -9.36
C LEU A 84 1.31 13.32 -10.74
N SER A 85 1.73 14.58 -10.80
CA SER A 85 1.91 15.30 -12.07
C SER A 85 2.95 14.63 -12.97
N ASP A 86 4.07 14.17 -12.40
CA ASP A 86 5.11 13.44 -13.15
C ASP A 86 4.59 12.09 -13.66
N LEU A 87 3.81 11.36 -12.86
CA LEU A 87 3.19 10.10 -13.28
C LEU A 87 2.16 10.30 -14.39
N LYS A 88 1.44 11.42 -14.38
CA LYS A 88 0.54 11.81 -15.47
C LYS A 88 1.31 12.11 -16.75
N ALA A 89 2.39 12.89 -16.67
CA ALA A 89 3.25 13.18 -17.83
C ALA A 89 3.89 11.91 -18.41
N GLY A 90 4.30 10.98 -17.54
CA GLY A 90 4.87 9.68 -17.88
C GLY A 90 3.86 8.53 -17.99
N LYS A 91 2.60 8.78 -18.37
CA LYS A 91 1.52 7.77 -18.36
C LYS A 91 1.86 6.48 -19.13
N ALA A 92 2.57 6.58 -20.24
CA ALA A 92 2.97 5.40 -21.02
C ALA A 92 3.96 4.51 -20.25
N GLU A 93 4.98 5.12 -19.62
CA GLU A 93 5.95 4.41 -18.78
C GLU A 93 5.28 3.84 -17.52
N LEU A 94 4.36 4.61 -16.91
CA LEU A 94 3.55 4.15 -15.78
C LEU A 94 2.77 2.87 -16.12
N LEU A 95 2.10 2.84 -17.27
CA LEU A 95 1.33 1.67 -17.71
C LEU A 95 2.24 0.47 -17.97
N GLN A 96 3.39 0.69 -18.60
CA GLN A 96 4.35 -0.37 -18.87
C GLN A 96 4.91 -0.97 -17.57
N ASP A 97 5.37 -0.13 -16.64
CA ASP A 97 5.90 -0.57 -15.34
C ASP A 97 4.84 -1.31 -14.54
N ALA A 98 3.61 -0.79 -14.50
CA ALA A 98 2.52 -1.42 -13.76
C ALA A 98 2.14 -2.77 -14.36
N GLN A 99 2.02 -2.86 -15.69
CA GLN A 99 1.69 -4.11 -16.36
C GLN A 99 2.78 -5.16 -16.13
N GLN A 100 4.05 -4.78 -16.17
CA GLN A 100 5.14 -5.70 -15.87
C GLN A 100 5.02 -6.28 -14.45
N VAL A 101 4.76 -5.45 -13.44
CA VAL A 101 4.61 -5.92 -12.05
C VAL A 101 3.36 -6.80 -11.90
N ILE A 102 2.25 -6.46 -12.56
CA ILE A 102 1.01 -7.24 -12.54
C ILE A 102 1.22 -8.62 -13.18
N ASP A 103 1.90 -8.66 -14.34
CA ASP A 103 2.21 -9.89 -15.07
C ASP A 103 3.17 -10.80 -14.27
N GLU A 104 4.13 -10.21 -13.54
CA GLU A 104 5.02 -10.94 -12.62
C GLU A 104 4.26 -11.58 -11.45
N HIS A 105 3.15 -10.97 -11.02
CA HIS A 105 2.28 -11.51 -9.97
C HIS A 105 1.18 -12.45 -10.46
N ASP A 106 0.77 -12.37 -11.73
CA ASP A 106 -0.24 -13.25 -12.31
C ASP A 106 0.27 -14.70 -12.41
N LEU A 107 -0.67 -15.61 -12.64
CA LEU A 107 -0.38 -17.00 -12.90
C LEU A 107 0.12 -17.19 -14.33
N SER A 108 1.25 -17.88 -14.46
CA SER A 108 1.73 -18.40 -15.74
C SER A 108 0.70 -19.35 -16.37
N PRO A 109 0.75 -19.58 -17.70
CA PRO A 109 -0.15 -20.54 -18.35
C PRO A 109 -0.13 -21.92 -17.70
N THR A 110 1.04 -22.40 -17.30
CA THR A 110 1.23 -23.67 -16.58
C THR A 110 0.60 -23.67 -15.20
N GLU A 111 0.69 -22.56 -14.46
CA GLU A 111 0.04 -22.44 -13.14
C GLU A 111 -1.48 -22.35 -13.26
N LYS A 112 -1.99 -21.69 -14.32
CA LYS A 112 -3.43 -21.66 -14.62
C LYS A 112 -3.96 -23.07 -14.93
N GLU A 113 -3.23 -23.85 -15.73
CA GLU A 113 -3.54 -25.26 -15.98
C GLU A 113 -3.46 -26.10 -14.69
N ARG A 114 -2.46 -25.86 -13.84
CA ARG A 114 -2.33 -26.53 -12.54
C ARG A 114 -3.51 -26.20 -11.63
N GLN A 115 -3.93 -24.94 -11.55
CA GLN A 115 -5.08 -24.51 -10.77
C GLN A 115 -6.37 -25.24 -11.19
N LEU A 116 -6.62 -25.35 -12.50
CA LEU A 116 -7.76 -26.11 -13.04
C LEU A 116 -7.66 -27.61 -12.73
N SER A 117 -6.45 -28.17 -12.81
CA SER A 117 -6.20 -29.56 -12.44
C SER A 117 -6.44 -29.82 -10.95
N LEU A 118 -6.03 -28.89 -10.08
CA LEU A 118 -6.25 -28.97 -8.63
C LEU A 118 -7.75 -28.96 -8.32
N GLU A 119 -8.51 -28.05 -8.93
CA GLU A 119 -9.97 -27.99 -8.78
C GLU A 119 -10.64 -29.32 -9.15
N ALA A 120 -10.21 -29.93 -10.26
CA ALA A 120 -10.71 -31.24 -10.69
C ALA A 120 -10.33 -32.36 -9.71
N GLN A 121 -9.09 -32.38 -9.21
CA GLN A 121 -8.63 -33.39 -8.23
C GLN A 121 -9.36 -33.27 -6.90
N ILE A 122 -9.51 -32.05 -6.37
CA ILE A 122 -10.25 -31.77 -5.14
C ILE A 122 -11.71 -32.23 -5.28
N LYS A 123 -12.34 -31.97 -6.44
CA LYS A 123 -13.69 -32.43 -6.72
C LYS A 123 -13.79 -33.96 -6.75
N GLN A 124 -12.84 -34.65 -7.39
CA GLN A 124 -12.81 -36.11 -7.43
C GLN A 124 -12.65 -36.72 -6.04
N ILE A 125 -11.76 -36.17 -5.20
CA ILE A 125 -11.57 -36.62 -3.82
C ILE A 125 -12.85 -36.42 -3.01
N ASN A 126 -13.53 -35.27 -3.15
CA ASN A 126 -14.82 -35.02 -2.51
C ASN A 126 -15.88 -36.08 -2.88
N GLU A 127 -15.98 -36.43 -4.17
CA GLU A 127 -16.89 -37.48 -4.64
C GLU A 127 -16.52 -38.87 -4.07
N GLN A 128 -15.22 -39.16 -3.92
CA GLN A 128 -14.74 -40.41 -3.30
C GLN A 128 -15.06 -40.46 -1.81
N ILE A 129 -14.81 -39.38 -1.06
CA ILE A 129 -15.13 -39.28 0.36
C ILE A 129 -16.64 -39.49 0.58
N GLN A 130 -17.49 -38.86 -0.24
CA GLN A 130 -18.95 -39.04 -0.17
C GLN A 130 -19.35 -40.50 -0.37
N LYS A 131 -18.84 -41.15 -1.42
CA LYS A 131 -19.13 -42.58 -1.69
C LYS A 131 -18.68 -43.49 -0.55
N LEU A 132 -17.48 -43.27 0.01
CA LEU A 132 -16.97 -44.09 1.11
C LEU A 132 -17.75 -43.86 2.40
N THR A 133 -18.20 -42.63 2.65
CA THR A 133 -19.03 -42.28 3.82
C THR A 133 -20.43 -42.90 3.72
N GLU A 134 -21.01 -42.96 2.52
CA GLU A 134 -22.27 -43.69 2.29
C GLU A 134 -22.11 -45.20 2.55
N GLN A 135 -20.98 -45.77 2.12
CA GLN A 135 -20.66 -47.20 2.28
C GLN A 135 -20.24 -47.59 3.70
N SER A 136 -19.68 -46.66 4.49
CA SER A 136 -19.24 -46.90 5.87
C SER A 136 -20.38 -47.14 6.87
N ASN A 137 -21.64 -46.93 6.46
CA ASN A 137 -22.83 -47.34 7.22
C ASN A 137 -23.07 -48.87 7.24
N SER A 138 -22.14 -49.67 6.70
CA SER A 138 -22.13 -51.14 6.70
C SER A 138 -21.12 -51.72 7.71
N SER A 139 -21.07 -53.04 7.92
CA SER A 139 -20.28 -53.68 8.99
C SER A 139 -18.74 -53.59 8.88
N LEU A 140 -18.20 -52.76 7.98
CA LEU A 140 -16.77 -52.58 7.70
C LEU A 140 -16.26 -51.15 8.01
N ALA A 141 -16.96 -50.41 8.87
CA ALA A 141 -16.70 -48.99 9.19
C ALA A 141 -15.23 -48.63 9.47
N ASN A 142 -14.49 -49.44 10.24
CA ASN A 142 -13.10 -49.14 10.62
C ASN A 142 -12.11 -49.16 9.43
N ILE A 143 -12.39 -49.92 8.36
CA ILE A 143 -11.54 -49.97 7.16
C ILE A 143 -11.76 -48.71 6.30
N TYR A 144 -13.01 -48.23 6.25
CA TYR A 144 -13.35 -47.01 5.53
C TYR A 144 -12.83 -45.76 6.23
N GLU A 145 -12.78 -45.74 7.56
CA GLU A 145 -12.29 -44.60 8.35
C GLU A 145 -10.83 -44.22 8.00
N ALA A 146 -9.92 -45.19 7.97
CA ALA A 146 -8.52 -44.92 7.61
C ALA A 146 -8.37 -44.41 6.17
N SER A 147 -9.18 -44.94 5.24
CA SER A 147 -9.17 -44.53 3.83
C SER A 147 -9.74 -43.12 3.65
N ILE A 148 -10.82 -42.80 4.36
CA ILE A 148 -11.43 -41.46 4.37
C ILE A 148 -10.45 -40.43 4.97
N ASN A 149 -9.78 -40.75 6.07
CA ASN A 149 -8.77 -39.87 6.67
C ASN A 149 -7.61 -39.60 5.70
N HIS A 150 -7.14 -40.62 4.97
CA HIS A 150 -6.11 -40.42 3.95
C HIS A 150 -6.56 -39.45 2.85
N LEU A 151 -7.78 -39.59 2.35
CA LEU A 151 -8.35 -38.68 1.35
C LEU A 151 -8.50 -37.25 1.86
N TYR A 152 -8.86 -37.06 3.14
CA TYR A 152 -8.89 -35.73 3.74
C TYR A 152 -7.50 -35.07 3.78
N TYR A 153 -6.46 -35.83 4.14
CA TYR A 153 -5.08 -35.30 4.12
C TYR A 153 -4.63 -34.93 2.70
N GLU A 154 -4.95 -35.76 1.70
CA GLU A 154 -4.65 -35.45 0.31
C GLU A 154 -5.39 -34.19 -0.17
N GLN A 155 -6.68 -34.09 0.16
CA GLN A 155 -7.47 -32.90 -0.12
C GLN A 155 -6.88 -31.65 0.53
N GLU A 156 -6.46 -31.71 1.80
CA GLU A 156 -5.89 -30.57 2.52
C GLU A 156 -4.63 -30.05 1.82
N LEU A 157 -3.75 -30.95 1.35
CA LEU A 157 -2.55 -30.58 0.61
C LEU A 157 -2.87 -29.91 -0.72
N LEU A 158 -3.81 -30.47 -1.48
CA LEU A 158 -4.22 -29.92 -2.77
C LEU A 158 -4.96 -28.59 -2.61
N GLN A 159 -5.76 -28.45 -1.54
CA GLN A 159 -6.46 -27.21 -1.21
C GLN A 159 -5.47 -26.11 -0.85
N ALA A 160 -4.44 -26.42 -0.07
CA ALA A 160 -3.39 -25.44 0.26
C ALA A 160 -2.67 -24.91 -0.98
N GLU A 161 -2.32 -25.80 -1.93
CA GLU A 161 -1.72 -25.39 -3.22
C GLU A 161 -2.70 -24.55 -4.05
N TYR A 162 -3.98 -24.93 -4.08
CA TYR A 162 -5.02 -24.18 -4.80
C TYR A 162 -5.20 -22.77 -4.23
N ASP A 163 -5.27 -22.66 -2.91
CA ASP A 163 -5.46 -21.39 -2.20
C ASP A 163 -4.28 -20.45 -2.44
N GLU A 164 -3.04 -20.96 -2.46
CA GLU A 164 -1.85 -20.16 -2.80
C GLU A 164 -1.94 -19.57 -4.22
N LEU A 165 -2.33 -20.38 -5.21
CA LEU A 165 -2.50 -19.93 -6.59
C LEU A 165 -3.67 -18.95 -6.73
N ASP A 166 -4.78 -19.17 -6.01
CA ASP A 166 -5.91 -18.26 -6.03
C ASP A 166 -5.57 -16.91 -5.39
N GLU A 167 -4.89 -16.89 -4.23
CA GLU A 167 -4.45 -15.67 -3.57
C GLU A 167 -3.55 -14.81 -4.48
N ARG A 168 -2.60 -15.44 -5.20
CA ARG A 168 -1.77 -14.74 -6.18
C ARG A 168 -2.61 -14.13 -7.31
N ARG A 169 -3.55 -14.91 -7.84
CA ARG A 169 -4.45 -14.45 -8.90
C ARG A 169 -5.35 -13.30 -8.44
N GLN A 170 -5.89 -13.36 -7.23
CA GLN A 170 -6.68 -12.26 -6.67
C GLN A 170 -5.82 -11.02 -6.46
N THR A 171 -4.59 -11.19 -5.97
CA THR A 171 -3.63 -10.09 -5.79
C THR A 171 -3.35 -9.38 -7.11
N SER A 172 -3.09 -10.13 -8.20
CA SER A 172 -2.88 -9.56 -9.53
C SER A 172 -4.10 -8.76 -10.02
N LYS A 173 -5.32 -9.31 -9.88
CA LYS A 173 -6.57 -8.59 -10.21
C LYS A 173 -6.79 -7.34 -9.37
N ASP A 174 -6.48 -7.39 -8.08
CA ASP A 174 -6.60 -6.23 -7.20
C ASP A 174 -5.59 -5.14 -7.60
N MET A 175 -4.38 -5.51 -8.01
CA MET A 175 -3.40 -4.57 -8.57
C MET A 175 -3.91 -3.91 -9.86
N GLU A 176 -4.53 -4.65 -10.78
CA GLU A 176 -5.19 -4.10 -11.99
C GLU A 176 -6.27 -3.07 -11.63
N ARG A 177 -7.15 -3.41 -10.69
CA ARG A 177 -8.20 -2.49 -10.21
C ARG A 177 -7.62 -1.23 -9.57
N HIS A 178 -6.54 -1.37 -8.82
CA HIS A 178 -5.83 -0.24 -8.22
C HIS A 178 -5.12 0.62 -9.27
N LEU A 179 -4.63 0.03 -10.35
CA LEU A 179 -4.07 0.77 -11.48
C LEU A 179 -5.16 1.59 -12.18
N GLU A 180 -6.32 1.01 -12.46
CA GLU A 180 -7.48 1.73 -13.01
C GLU A 180 -7.89 2.90 -12.10
N THR A 181 -7.92 2.66 -10.78
CA THR A 181 -8.21 3.69 -9.78
C THR A 181 -7.19 4.82 -9.85
N LEU A 182 -5.89 4.53 -9.87
CA LEU A 182 -4.83 5.54 -10.01
C LEU A 182 -5.01 6.34 -11.31
N LEU A 183 -5.24 5.68 -12.44
CA LEU A 183 -5.43 6.33 -13.73
C LEU A 183 -6.67 7.25 -13.74
N SER A 184 -7.77 6.82 -13.13
CA SER A 184 -8.97 7.67 -13.00
C SER A 184 -8.69 8.94 -12.22
N TYR A 185 -7.94 8.86 -11.12
CA TYR A 185 -7.51 10.03 -10.35
C TYR A 185 -6.59 10.93 -11.15
N LEU A 186 -5.60 10.37 -11.87
CA LEU A 186 -4.67 11.14 -12.71
C LEU A 186 -5.40 11.88 -13.85
N ASN A 187 -6.42 11.27 -14.47
CA ASN A 187 -7.22 11.94 -15.50
C ASN A 187 -8.13 13.02 -14.87
N SER A 188 -8.77 12.76 -13.71
CA SER A 188 -9.60 13.77 -13.01
C SER A 188 -8.81 15.00 -12.53
N PHE A 189 -7.49 14.87 -12.45
CA PHE A 189 -6.58 15.96 -12.13
C PHE A 189 -6.51 16.97 -13.28
N GLU A 190 -6.64 16.51 -14.53
CA GLU A 190 -6.65 17.31 -15.76
C GLU A 190 -7.89 18.21 -15.89
N GLU A 191 -9.07 17.71 -15.53
CA GLU A 191 -10.31 18.49 -15.54
C GLU A 191 -10.28 19.65 -14.54
N ARG A 192 -9.47 19.55 -13.48
CA ARG A 192 -9.34 20.59 -12.46
C ARG A 192 -8.30 21.64 -12.82
N GLU A 193 -7.13 21.24 -13.34
CA GLU A 193 -6.11 22.19 -13.85
C GLU A 193 -6.65 23.04 -15.01
N SER A 194 -7.38 22.41 -15.96
CA SER A 194 -7.96 23.13 -17.11
C SER A 194 -9.07 24.12 -16.75
N PHE A 195 -9.74 23.96 -15.60
CA PHE A 195 -10.71 24.92 -15.07
C PHE A 195 -10.04 26.09 -14.31
N GLU A 196 -8.86 25.87 -13.74
CA GLU A 196 -8.11 26.90 -12.98
C GLU A 196 -7.29 27.82 -13.90
N GLU A 197 -6.89 27.37 -15.10
CA GLU A 197 -6.19 28.19 -16.10
C GLU A 197 -7.00 29.39 -16.64
N GLU A 198 -8.32 29.43 -16.44
CA GLU A 198 -9.16 30.59 -16.82
C GLU A 198 -9.19 31.72 -15.78
N GLN A 199 -8.54 31.55 -14.61
CA GLN A 199 -8.43 32.59 -13.59
C GLN A 199 -6.97 32.91 -13.32
N GLU A 200 -6.49 34.06 -13.83
CA GLU A 200 -5.20 34.65 -13.46
C GLU A 200 -5.16 34.97 -11.95
N GLN A 201 -4.81 34.00 -11.10
CA GLN A 201 -4.53 34.24 -9.69
C GLN A 201 -3.32 33.41 -9.21
N GLU A 202 -2.54 34.08 -8.36
CA GLU A 202 -1.30 33.73 -7.66
C GLU A 202 -0.87 32.25 -7.64
N GLN A 203 0.44 32.01 -7.77
CA GLN A 203 1.12 30.71 -7.68
C GLN A 203 0.84 29.99 -6.33
N GLU A 204 -0.34 29.43 -6.16
CA GLU A 204 -0.66 28.55 -5.04
C GLU A 204 -0.29 27.11 -5.42
N GLU A 205 0.55 26.46 -4.61
CA GLU A 205 0.85 25.04 -4.81
C GLU A 205 -0.46 24.23 -4.71
N PRO A 206 -0.68 23.22 -5.58
CA PRO A 206 -1.94 22.48 -5.61
C PRO A 206 -2.22 21.89 -4.23
N ALA A 207 -3.44 22.15 -3.73
CA ALA A 207 -3.86 21.67 -2.43
C ALA A 207 -3.75 20.14 -2.36
N PHE A 208 -3.12 19.64 -1.29
CA PHE A 208 -2.91 18.21 -1.10
C PHE A 208 -4.22 17.42 -1.07
N GLN A 209 -4.31 16.40 -1.92
CA GLN A 209 -5.49 15.57 -2.07
C GLN A 209 -5.37 14.31 -1.20
N GLU A 210 -5.83 14.43 0.05
CA GLU A 210 -5.75 13.36 1.05
C GLU A 210 -6.41 12.05 0.60
N GLU A 211 -7.53 12.15 -0.11
CA GLU A 211 -8.29 10.99 -0.59
C GLU A 211 -7.49 10.17 -1.61
N ILE A 212 -6.86 10.84 -2.58
CA ILE A 212 -6.01 10.17 -3.58
C ILE A 212 -4.93 9.38 -2.86
N PHE A 213 -4.21 10.00 -1.93
CA PHE A 213 -3.14 9.35 -1.18
C PHE A 213 -3.63 8.07 -0.49
N ARG A 214 -4.77 8.11 0.21
CA ARG A 214 -5.33 6.94 0.91
C ARG A 214 -5.75 5.82 -0.04
N GLN A 215 -6.24 6.17 -1.22
CA GLN A 215 -6.74 5.20 -2.19
C GLN A 215 -5.62 4.53 -2.98
N VAL A 216 -4.57 5.27 -3.35
CA VAL A 216 -3.54 4.78 -4.27
C VAL A 216 -2.26 4.29 -3.58
N VAL A 217 -1.95 4.77 -2.38
CA VAL A 217 -0.71 4.40 -1.66
C VAL A 217 -0.95 3.20 -0.74
N GLN A 218 -0.08 2.20 -0.86
CA GLN A 218 -0.04 1.05 0.04
C GLN A 218 0.86 1.33 1.24
N LYS A 219 2.07 1.81 0.98
CA LYS A 219 3.11 2.00 1.99
C LYS A 219 4.10 3.07 1.54
N GLY A 220 4.73 3.74 2.48
CA GLY A 220 5.88 4.59 2.20
C GLY A 220 7.02 4.37 3.18
N THR A 221 8.24 4.60 2.73
CA THR A 221 9.44 4.57 3.56
C THR A 221 10.20 5.87 3.46
N ILE A 222 10.76 6.33 4.58
CA ILE A 222 11.56 7.55 4.66
C ILE A 222 12.97 7.18 5.10
N ASN A 223 13.95 7.55 4.29
CA ASN A 223 15.37 7.37 4.57
C ASN A 223 15.99 8.61 5.25
N LYS A 224 17.20 8.47 5.80
CA LYS A 224 17.98 9.55 6.43
C LYS A 224 18.24 10.75 5.51
N ASP A 225 18.30 10.52 4.21
CA ASP A 225 18.54 11.56 3.20
C ASP A 225 17.26 12.29 2.78
N LEU A 226 16.16 12.11 3.54
CA LEU A 226 14.83 12.65 3.24
C LEU A 226 14.23 12.12 1.92
N LYS A 227 14.85 11.09 1.34
CA LYS A 227 14.28 10.31 0.24
C LYS A 227 13.08 9.53 0.76
N VAL A 228 11.93 9.80 0.17
CA VAL A 228 10.67 9.12 0.41
C VAL A 228 10.44 8.16 -0.75
N THR A 229 10.22 6.89 -0.45
CA THR A 229 9.85 5.88 -1.43
C THR A 229 8.43 5.44 -1.14
N ILE A 230 7.54 5.60 -2.11
CA ILE A 230 6.13 5.22 -2.05
C ILE A 230 5.91 3.98 -2.90
N GLU A 231 5.25 3.00 -2.29
CA GLU A 231 4.71 1.81 -2.92
C GLU A 231 3.21 2.04 -3.13
N PHE A 232 2.78 1.98 -4.38
CA PHE A 232 1.38 2.10 -4.75
C PHE A 232 0.69 0.74 -4.65
N LYS A 233 -0.64 0.76 -4.48
CA LYS A 233 -1.43 -0.49 -4.39
C LYS A 233 -1.44 -1.31 -5.68
N CYS A 234 -1.12 -0.69 -6.82
CA CYS A 234 -0.88 -1.38 -8.09
C CYS A 234 0.54 -1.98 -8.21
N GLY A 235 1.33 -2.00 -7.13
CA GLY A 235 2.65 -2.67 -7.07
C GLY A 235 3.83 -1.80 -7.51
N ILE A 236 3.61 -0.72 -8.26
CA ILE A 236 4.70 0.18 -8.66
C ILE A 236 5.30 0.92 -7.47
N THR A 237 6.59 1.22 -7.56
CA THR A 237 7.31 2.01 -6.57
C THR A 237 7.89 3.27 -7.20
N ARG A 238 7.76 4.40 -6.51
CA ARG A 238 8.35 5.69 -6.92
C ARG A 238 9.02 6.37 -5.74
N SER A 239 9.99 7.24 -6.01
CA SER A 239 10.69 7.94 -4.95
C SER A 239 10.96 9.40 -5.28
N PHE A 240 10.85 10.26 -4.27
CA PHE A 240 11.12 11.69 -4.34
C PHE A 240 11.89 12.15 -3.10
N ILE A 241 12.40 13.39 -3.12
CA ILE A 241 13.14 13.96 -1.99
C ILE A 241 12.25 15.01 -1.33
N ALA A 242 11.81 14.74 -0.10
CA ALA A 242 10.95 15.66 0.65
C ALA A 242 11.76 16.75 1.35
N ASN A 243 12.38 17.62 0.57
CA ASN A 243 13.07 18.80 1.09
C ASN A 243 12.12 19.98 1.18
N ARG A 244 12.24 20.74 2.27
CA ARG A 244 11.53 22.02 2.37
C ARG A 244 12.11 22.99 1.34
N LYS A 245 11.34 23.33 0.31
CA LYS A 245 11.62 24.46 -0.60
C LYS A 245 11.73 25.74 0.23
N LYS A 246 12.77 26.55 -0.02
CA LYS A 246 13.17 27.68 0.81
C LYS A 246 12.26 28.88 0.66
#